data_AF-A0A849PQ71-F1
#
_entry.id   AF-A0A849PQ71-F1
#
_cell.length_a   1.000
_cell.length_b   1.000
_cell.length_c   1.000
_cell.angle_alpha   90.00
_cell.angle_beta   90.00
_cell.angle_gamma   90.00
#
_symmetry.space_group_name_H-M   'P 1'
#
loop_
_entity.id
_entity.type
_entity.pdbx_description
1 polymer ?
#
loop_
_entity_poly.entity_id
_entity_poly.type
_entity_poly.pdbx_seq_one_letter_code
_entity_poly.pdbx_strand_id
1 'polypeptide(L)'
;MVSDVLSGVKPDVRMLHNMDDVLYDRSQLNAPDTELYYMYRDLSLSRADHQRILEHHLRYDITVIPPGMLGTEYVKTAGHDHPGDYGEIYEVLEGEAAYLLQKRAGDSVSDVIVVHAGAGDKVIIPPGYGHVTINASNKTLKMANWVCRDFSSIYDFFREKGGASYFMLEEGFVPNPKYENLPEIRFLKPTNYSEVGLWKNKEMYGLVKQLDMLEYLIRPDGYSGLFERILG
;
A
#
# COMPACT_ATOMS: atom_id res chain seq x y z
N MET A 1 3.61 -21.46 3.16
CA MET A 1 3.97 -20.82 1.87
C MET A 1 4.52 -19.42 2.12
N VAL A 2 3.74 -18.42 2.52
CA VAL A 2 4.26 -17.07 2.83
C VAL A 2 5.33 -17.06 3.95
N SER A 3 5.17 -17.89 4.98
CA SER A 3 6.17 -18.09 6.04
C SER A 3 7.54 -18.56 5.52
N ASP A 4 7.53 -19.30 4.42
CA ASP A 4 8.71 -19.98 3.90
C ASP A 4 9.58 -19.02 3.06
N VAL A 5 8.94 -17.99 2.47
CA VAL A 5 9.61 -16.96 1.65
C VAL A 5 10.40 -15.97 2.50
N LEU A 6 10.01 -15.75 3.76
CA LEU A 6 10.67 -14.79 4.65
C LEU A 6 11.93 -15.37 5.32
N SER A 7 12.10 -16.70 5.30
CA SER A 7 13.20 -17.36 6.00
C SER A 7 14.56 -16.94 5.44
N GLY A 8 15.41 -16.38 6.30
CA GLY A 8 16.75 -15.92 5.92
C GLY A 8 16.80 -14.60 5.16
N VAL A 9 15.65 -13.94 4.92
CA VAL A 9 15.60 -12.61 4.29
C VAL A 9 15.65 -11.55 5.38
N LYS A 10 16.60 -10.61 5.26
CA LYS A 10 16.67 -9.45 6.14
C LYS A 10 15.73 -8.35 5.61
N PRO A 11 14.82 -7.80 6.43
CA PRO A 11 13.95 -6.72 5.99
C PRO A 11 14.69 -5.37 5.98
N ASP A 12 14.19 -4.46 5.16
CA ASP A 12 14.34 -3.04 5.39
C ASP A 12 13.42 -2.64 6.54
N VAL A 13 13.92 -1.86 7.49
CA VAL A 13 13.15 -1.43 8.67
C VAL A 13 12.82 0.05 8.51
N ARG A 14 11.54 0.40 8.66
CA ARG A 14 11.15 1.79 8.83
C ARG A 14 11.26 2.17 10.30
N MET A 15 12.11 3.15 10.59
CA MET A 15 12.24 3.76 11.91
C MET A 15 11.27 4.93 12.07
N LEU A 16 10.95 5.29 13.32
CA LEU A 16 10.11 6.44 13.65
C LEU A 16 10.62 7.72 13.00
N HIS A 17 11.90 8.03 13.12
CA HIS A 17 12.46 9.26 12.56
C HIS A 17 12.64 9.23 11.04
N ASN A 18 12.37 8.10 10.38
CA ASN A 18 12.19 8.09 8.94
C ASN A 18 10.82 8.64 8.50
N MET A 19 9.93 8.89 9.46
CA MET A 19 8.56 9.34 9.26
C MET A 19 8.34 10.79 9.71
N ASP A 20 9.35 11.49 10.24
CA ASP A 20 9.22 12.83 10.85
C ASP A 20 8.46 13.84 9.98
N ASP A 21 8.61 13.78 8.65
CA ASP A 21 7.93 14.67 7.71
C ASP A 21 6.45 14.34 7.48
N VAL A 22 5.96 13.20 7.98
CA VAL A 22 4.63 12.67 7.67
C VAL A 22 3.83 12.25 8.92
N LEU A 23 4.19 12.75 10.10
CA LEU A 23 3.49 12.51 11.37
C LEU A 23 2.43 13.57 11.62
N TYR A 24 1.22 13.15 12.01
CA TYR A 24 0.19 14.03 12.54
C TYR A 24 0.62 14.67 13.87
N ASP A 25 1.00 13.83 14.83
CA ASP A 25 1.38 14.28 16.18
C ASP A 25 2.87 14.65 16.24
N ARG A 26 3.14 15.96 16.20
CA ARG A 26 4.51 16.50 16.22
C ARG A 26 5.26 16.26 17.53
N SER A 27 4.59 15.82 18.60
CA SER A 27 5.29 15.43 19.84
C SER A 27 6.24 14.25 19.62
N GLN A 28 5.94 13.40 18.63
CA GLN A 28 6.73 12.22 18.29
C GLN A 28 8.14 12.54 17.74
N LEU A 29 8.39 13.77 17.31
CA LEU A 29 9.74 14.21 16.90
C LEU A 29 10.78 14.15 18.02
N ASN A 30 10.33 14.13 19.29
CA ASN A 30 11.21 14.02 20.46
C ASN A 30 11.15 12.63 21.10
N ALA A 31 10.38 11.70 20.55
CA ALA A 31 10.30 10.34 21.05
C ALA A 31 11.57 9.55 20.66
N PRO A 32 11.90 8.46 21.38
CA PRO A 32 13.00 7.59 20.97
C PRO A 32 12.75 6.98 19.58
N ASP A 33 13.81 6.87 18.77
CA ASP A 33 13.72 6.22 17.47
C ASP A 33 13.43 4.73 17.63
N THR A 34 12.28 4.28 17.14
CA THR A 34 11.81 2.90 17.28
C THR A 34 11.43 2.31 15.93
N GLU A 35 11.49 0.98 15.82
CA GLU A 35 11.06 0.27 14.61
C GLU A 35 9.53 0.32 14.47
N LEU A 36 9.03 0.72 13.30
CA LEU A 36 7.60 0.84 13.03
C LEU A 36 7.07 -0.30 12.16
N TYR A 37 7.81 -0.67 11.10
CA TYR A 37 7.40 -1.75 10.20
C TYR A 37 8.58 -2.29 9.39
N TYR A 38 8.38 -3.47 8.83
CA TYR A 38 9.41 -4.26 8.15
C TYR A 38 8.97 -4.53 6.72
N MET A 39 9.84 -4.25 5.76
CA MET A 39 9.62 -4.45 4.32
C MET A 39 10.59 -5.53 3.81
N TYR A 40 10.05 -6.62 3.32
CA TYR A 40 10.79 -7.71 2.69
C TYR A 40 10.55 -7.61 1.19
N ARG A 41 11.59 -7.28 0.43
CA ARG A 41 11.46 -6.98 -0.99
C ARG A 41 12.03 -8.07 -1.88
N ASP A 42 11.55 -8.11 -3.11
CA ASP A 42 12.08 -8.97 -4.19
C ASP A 42 12.05 -10.46 -3.82
N LEU A 43 10.90 -10.89 -3.33
CA LEU A 43 10.68 -12.21 -2.76
C LEU A 43 10.26 -13.24 -3.81
N SER A 44 10.74 -14.48 -3.66
CA SER A 44 10.32 -15.62 -4.49
C SER A 44 10.46 -16.96 -3.77
N LEU A 45 9.59 -17.93 -4.10
CA LEU A 45 9.64 -19.29 -3.56
C LEU A 45 10.72 -20.17 -4.21
N SER A 46 11.16 -19.80 -5.41
CA SER A 46 12.17 -20.55 -6.16
C SER A 46 12.94 -19.65 -7.12
N ARG A 47 14.13 -20.09 -7.54
CA ARG A 47 14.91 -19.40 -8.57
C ARG A 47 14.16 -19.30 -9.91
N ALA A 48 13.33 -20.30 -10.23
CA ALA A 48 12.52 -20.29 -11.44
C ALA A 48 11.41 -19.24 -11.38
N ASP A 49 10.76 -19.10 -10.21
CA ASP A 49 9.78 -18.05 -9.97
C ASP A 49 10.42 -16.67 -10.03
N HIS A 50 11.59 -16.48 -9.39
CA HIS A 50 12.35 -15.24 -9.47
C HIS A 50 12.65 -14.83 -10.91
N GLN A 51 13.12 -15.76 -11.74
CA GLN A 51 13.43 -15.49 -13.14
C GLN A 51 12.19 -15.04 -13.92
N ARG A 52 11.02 -15.68 -13.70
CA ARG A 52 9.75 -15.26 -14.30
C ARG A 52 9.34 -13.86 -13.84
N ILE A 53 9.41 -13.59 -12.53
CA ILE A 53 9.07 -12.29 -11.95
C ILE A 53 9.90 -11.17 -12.62
N LEU A 54 11.20 -11.40 -12.81
CA LEU A 54 12.10 -10.47 -13.51
C LEU A 54 11.71 -10.26 -14.99
N GLU A 55 11.43 -11.34 -15.72
CA GLU A 55 11.02 -11.28 -17.14
C GLU A 55 9.71 -10.51 -17.35
N HIS A 56 8.83 -10.54 -16.37
CA HIS A 56 7.57 -9.78 -16.37
C HIS A 56 7.70 -8.38 -15.75
N HIS A 57 8.90 -7.93 -15.37
CA HIS A 57 9.13 -6.60 -14.79
C HIS A 57 8.31 -6.34 -13.50
N LEU A 58 8.06 -7.39 -12.73
CA LEU A 58 7.34 -7.33 -11.45
C LEU A 58 8.29 -7.52 -10.27
N ARG A 59 7.78 -7.19 -9.09
CA ARG A 59 8.39 -7.48 -7.79
C ARG A 59 7.29 -7.93 -6.83
N TYR A 60 7.58 -8.99 -6.05
CA TYR A 60 6.72 -9.40 -4.94
C TYR A 60 7.36 -8.95 -3.63
N ASP A 61 6.61 -8.21 -2.83
CA ASP A 61 7.07 -7.75 -1.52
C ASP A 61 6.12 -8.24 -0.42
N ILE A 62 6.62 -8.29 0.81
CA ILE A 62 5.82 -8.46 2.02
C ILE A 62 6.13 -7.31 2.97
N THR A 63 5.10 -6.70 3.53
CA THR A 63 5.22 -5.71 4.60
C THR A 63 4.54 -6.21 5.87
N VAL A 64 5.22 -6.07 7.00
CA VAL A 64 4.71 -6.41 8.34
C VAL A 64 4.66 -5.14 9.18
N ILE A 65 3.47 -4.78 9.65
CA ILE A 65 3.22 -3.61 10.48
C ILE A 65 2.68 -4.10 11.83
N PRO A 66 3.50 -4.16 12.89
CA PRO A 66 3.02 -4.38 14.26
C PRO A 66 1.95 -3.36 14.65
N PRO A 67 1.07 -3.67 15.62
CA PRO A 67 0.13 -2.69 16.14
C PRO A 67 0.88 -1.59 16.91
N GLY A 68 0.43 -0.35 16.78
CA GLY A 68 1.06 0.78 17.46
C GLY A 68 0.40 2.11 17.15
N MET A 69 0.77 3.11 17.95
CA MET A 69 0.34 4.50 17.79
C MET A 69 1.58 5.38 17.63
N LEU A 70 1.49 6.35 16.73
CA LEU A 70 2.42 7.46 16.53
C LEU A 70 1.84 8.68 17.28
N GLY A 71 1.94 8.65 18.61
CA GLY A 71 1.22 9.59 19.48
C GLY A 71 -0.27 9.25 19.50
N THR A 72 -1.08 10.05 18.82
CA THR A 72 -2.54 9.86 18.68
C THR A 72 -2.97 9.30 17.32
N GLU A 73 -2.03 9.12 16.39
CA GLU A 73 -2.27 8.56 15.06
C GLU A 73 -1.97 7.05 15.04
N TYR A 74 -2.76 6.23 14.34
CA TYR A 74 -2.41 4.83 14.14
C TYR A 74 -1.14 4.67 13.31
N VAL A 75 -0.36 3.63 13.59
CA VAL A 75 0.84 3.31 12.81
C VAL A 75 0.48 3.08 11.33
N LYS A 76 1.27 3.69 10.45
CA LYS A 76 1.05 3.69 9.01
C LYS A 76 2.36 3.61 8.21
N THR A 77 2.24 3.28 6.93
CA THR A 77 3.32 3.49 5.97
C THR A 77 3.54 4.99 5.70
N ALA A 78 4.71 5.35 5.14
CA ALA A 78 5.07 6.75 4.90
C ALA A 78 4.09 7.47 3.96
N GLY A 79 3.55 6.74 2.99
CA GLY A 79 2.80 7.26 1.86
C GLY A 79 3.70 7.63 0.69
N HIS A 80 3.25 7.34 -0.53
CA HIS A 80 3.97 7.71 -1.74
C HIS A 80 3.06 7.69 -2.97
N ASP A 81 3.50 8.37 -4.02
CA ASP A 81 2.96 8.26 -5.37
C ASP A 81 3.80 7.27 -6.20
N HIS A 82 3.19 6.67 -7.21
CA HIS A 82 3.91 6.01 -8.29
C HIS A 82 4.20 7.00 -9.43
N PRO A 83 5.37 6.92 -10.09
CA PRO A 83 5.60 7.67 -11.32
C PRO A 83 4.71 7.14 -12.45
N GLY A 84 4.26 8.04 -13.33
CA GLY A 84 3.43 7.67 -14.48
C GLY A 84 2.13 6.97 -14.07
N ASP A 85 1.76 5.94 -14.83
CA ASP A 85 0.49 5.23 -14.66
C ASP A 85 0.66 3.83 -14.03
N TYR A 86 1.72 3.58 -13.26
CA TYR A 86 1.91 2.26 -12.64
C TYR A 86 0.88 1.98 -11.54
N GLY A 87 0.29 0.78 -11.60
CA GLY A 87 -0.58 0.25 -10.56
C GLY A 87 0.20 -0.57 -9.53
N GLU A 88 -0.46 -0.87 -8.42
CA GLU A 88 -0.01 -1.85 -7.43
C GLU A 88 -1.19 -2.67 -6.94
N ILE A 89 -0.95 -3.89 -6.47
CA ILE A 89 -1.98 -4.68 -5.83
C ILE A 89 -1.47 -5.23 -4.51
N TYR A 90 -2.29 -5.09 -3.47
CA TYR A 90 -2.07 -5.67 -2.14
C TYR A 90 -2.94 -6.90 -1.89
N GLU A 91 -2.41 -7.80 -1.08
CA GLU A 91 -3.13 -8.86 -0.36
C GLU A 91 -2.93 -8.65 1.14
N VAL A 92 -4.01 -8.65 1.91
CA VAL A 92 -3.92 -8.79 3.37
C VAL A 92 -3.76 -10.28 3.70
N LEU A 93 -2.62 -10.66 4.24
CA LEU A 93 -2.31 -12.05 4.62
C LEU A 93 -2.77 -12.35 6.04
N GLU A 94 -2.64 -11.38 6.95
CA GLU A 94 -2.99 -11.48 8.36
C GLU A 94 -3.40 -10.09 8.87
N GLY A 95 -4.38 -10.05 9.77
CA GLY A 95 -4.87 -8.81 10.35
C GLY A 95 -5.82 -8.05 9.42
N GLU A 96 -5.86 -6.73 9.60
CA GLU A 96 -6.76 -5.81 8.92
C GLU A 96 -6.00 -4.54 8.53
N ALA A 97 -6.28 -4.02 7.35
CA ALA A 97 -5.69 -2.82 6.80
C ALA A 97 -6.78 -1.80 6.44
N ALA A 98 -6.50 -0.53 6.71
CA ALA A 98 -7.16 0.57 6.02
C ALA A 98 -6.18 1.13 4.98
N TYR A 99 -6.54 1.00 3.70
CA TYR A 99 -5.81 1.61 2.60
C TYR A 99 -6.44 2.95 2.28
N LEU A 100 -5.70 4.04 2.48
CA LEU A 100 -6.08 5.37 2.02
C LEU A 100 -5.40 5.63 0.68
N LEU A 101 -6.18 5.89 -0.35
CA LEU A 101 -5.72 6.22 -1.69
C LEU A 101 -6.13 7.67 -2.00
N GLN A 102 -5.25 8.42 -2.65
CA GLN A 102 -5.53 9.80 -3.05
C GLN A 102 -5.05 10.07 -4.48
N LYS A 103 -5.94 10.63 -5.31
CA LYS A 103 -5.60 11.03 -6.68
C LYS A 103 -5.08 12.44 -6.72
N ARG A 104 -3.84 12.62 -7.16
CA ARG A 104 -3.21 13.94 -7.26
C ARG A 104 -3.79 14.73 -8.44
N ALA A 105 -3.99 16.03 -8.23
CA ALA A 105 -4.37 17.00 -9.25
C ALA A 105 -3.54 18.28 -9.09
N GLY A 106 -2.31 18.27 -9.61
CA GLY A 106 -1.34 19.33 -9.32
C GLY A 106 -0.92 19.29 -7.85
N ASP A 107 -1.14 20.39 -7.10
CA ASP A 107 -0.80 20.46 -5.68
C ASP A 107 -1.99 20.15 -4.74
N SER A 108 -3.12 19.75 -5.32
CA SER A 108 -4.33 19.32 -4.61
C SER A 108 -4.62 17.83 -4.86
N VAL A 109 -5.70 17.35 -4.23
CA VAL A 109 -6.20 15.99 -4.39
C VAL A 109 -7.62 16.08 -4.94
N SER A 110 -7.89 15.37 -6.04
CA SER A 110 -9.21 15.38 -6.69
C SER A 110 -10.14 14.27 -6.20
N ASP A 111 -9.59 13.22 -5.58
CA ASP A 111 -10.36 12.08 -5.08
C ASP A 111 -9.64 11.42 -3.90
N VAL A 112 -10.39 11.00 -2.89
CA VAL A 112 -9.88 10.25 -1.73
C VAL A 112 -10.75 9.03 -1.51
N ILE A 113 -10.09 7.88 -1.44
CA ILE A 113 -10.74 6.57 -1.24
C ILE A 113 -10.15 5.93 0.00
N VAL A 114 -11.01 5.29 0.80
CA VAL A 114 -10.58 4.34 1.82
C VAL A 114 -11.15 2.97 1.51
N VAL A 115 -10.29 1.95 1.56
CA VAL A 115 -10.68 0.54 1.49
C VAL A 115 -10.27 -0.16 2.77
N HIS A 116 -11.24 -0.66 3.52
CA HIS A 116 -11.00 -1.57 4.63
C HIS A 116 -10.91 -3.00 4.11
N ALA A 117 -9.84 -3.70 4.43
CA ALA A 117 -9.55 -5.04 3.95
C ALA A 117 -9.06 -5.92 5.11
N GLY A 118 -9.58 -7.15 5.20
CA GLY A 118 -9.12 -8.15 6.17
C GLY A 118 -8.38 -9.30 5.48
N ALA A 119 -7.90 -10.26 6.26
CA ALA A 119 -7.22 -11.44 5.74
C ALA A 119 -7.92 -12.07 4.52
N GLY A 120 -7.14 -12.33 3.48
CA GLY A 120 -7.56 -12.87 2.19
C GLY A 120 -8.03 -11.84 1.17
N ASP A 121 -8.36 -10.61 1.58
CA ASP A 121 -8.81 -9.55 0.66
C ASP A 121 -7.67 -9.00 -0.19
N LYS A 122 -8.01 -8.59 -1.42
CA LYS A 122 -7.12 -7.90 -2.35
C LYS A 122 -7.56 -6.45 -2.57
N VAL A 123 -6.60 -5.56 -2.73
CA VAL A 123 -6.85 -4.14 -3.04
C VAL A 123 -5.90 -3.68 -4.14
N ILE A 124 -6.45 -3.33 -5.29
CA ILE A 124 -5.72 -2.70 -6.38
C ILE A 124 -5.64 -1.19 -6.09
N ILE A 125 -4.43 -0.65 -6.15
CA ILE A 125 -4.14 0.78 -6.19
C ILE A 125 -4.14 1.21 -7.67
N PRO A 126 -5.15 1.97 -8.13
CA PRO A 126 -5.23 2.35 -9.54
C PRO A 126 -4.12 3.33 -9.94
N PRO A 127 -3.77 3.40 -11.23
CA PRO A 127 -2.87 4.40 -11.78
C PRO A 127 -3.22 5.83 -11.34
N GLY A 128 -2.20 6.61 -11.00
CA GLY A 128 -2.35 8.02 -10.59
C GLY A 128 -2.83 8.24 -9.14
N TYR A 129 -3.04 7.17 -8.36
CA TYR A 129 -3.29 7.26 -6.92
C TYR A 129 -2.00 7.01 -6.14
N GLY A 130 -1.68 7.92 -5.24
CA GLY A 130 -0.76 7.63 -4.13
C GLY A 130 -1.52 6.97 -2.99
N HIS A 131 -0.82 6.26 -2.11
CA HIS A 131 -1.46 5.48 -1.05
C HIS A 131 -0.67 5.39 0.24
N VAL A 132 -1.43 5.21 1.32
CA VAL A 132 -0.96 4.87 2.66
C VAL A 132 -1.69 3.62 3.13
N THR A 133 -0.98 2.73 3.82
CA THR A 133 -1.59 1.61 4.54
C THR A 133 -1.50 1.86 6.04
N ILE A 134 -2.61 1.67 6.73
CA ILE A 134 -2.76 1.96 8.15
C ILE A 134 -3.15 0.67 8.87
N ASN A 135 -2.44 0.36 9.97
CA ASN A 135 -2.84 -0.70 10.89
C ASN A 135 -3.61 -0.09 12.06
N ALA A 136 -4.94 0.03 11.90
CA ALA A 136 -5.84 0.56 12.91
C ALA A 136 -6.37 -0.54 13.87
N SER A 137 -5.53 -1.52 14.22
CA SER A 137 -5.91 -2.66 15.06
C SER A 137 -4.88 -2.93 16.15
N ASN A 138 -5.24 -3.78 17.11
CA ASN A 138 -4.32 -4.27 18.14
C ASN A 138 -3.56 -5.55 17.74
N LYS A 139 -3.58 -5.91 16.46
CA LYS A 139 -2.90 -7.09 15.91
C LYS A 139 -1.88 -6.68 14.85
N THR A 140 -0.92 -7.55 14.60
CA THR A 140 0.02 -7.36 13.49
C THR A 140 -0.70 -7.46 12.16
N LEU A 141 -0.52 -6.47 11.31
CA LEU A 141 -0.91 -6.51 9.90
C LEU A 141 0.25 -7.09 9.08
N LYS A 142 -0.02 -8.14 8.32
CA LYS A 142 0.89 -8.67 7.31
C LYS A 142 0.21 -8.57 5.95
N MET A 143 0.89 -7.96 5.00
CA MET A 143 0.40 -7.83 3.64
C MET A 143 1.49 -8.16 2.63
N ALA A 144 1.07 -8.60 1.45
CA ALA A 144 1.95 -8.76 0.31
C ALA A 144 1.51 -7.86 -0.83
N ASN A 145 2.42 -7.54 -1.75
CA ASN A 145 2.08 -6.78 -2.94
C ASN A 145 2.84 -7.25 -4.18
N TRP A 146 2.16 -7.15 -5.33
CA TRP A 146 2.82 -7.13 -6.64
C TRP A 146 2.89 -5.69 -7.13
N VAL A 147 4.07 -5.29 -7.58
CA VAL A 147 4.34 -3.94 -8.08
C VAL A 147 5.33 -4.01 -9.24
N CYS A 148 5.30 -3.01 -10.13
CA CYS A 148 6.32 -2.89 -11.16
C CYS A 148 7.70 -2.63 -10.51
N ARG A 149 8.71 -3.37 -10.97
CA ARG A 149 10.08 -3.27 -10.43
C ARG A 149 10.89 -2.10 -11.01
N ASP A 150 10.46 -1.56 -12.14
CA ASP A 150 11.25 -0.62 -12.94
C ASP A 150 11.05 0.85 -12.50
N PHE A 151 10.33 1.08 -11.41
CA PHE A 151 10.15 2.41 -10.84
C PHE A 151 10.59 2.51 -9.38
N SER A 152 10.78 3.77 -8.95
CA SER A 152 10.99 4.13 -7.55
C SER A 152 9.83 5.00 -7.06
N SER A 153 9.33 4.70 -5.86
CA SER A 153 8.27 5.46 -5.20
C SER A 153 8.65 6.94 -5.03
N ILE A 154 7.70 7.85 -5.26
CA ILE A 154 7.88 9.30 -5.11
C ILE A 154 7.27 9.74 -3.77
N TYR A 155 8.11 10.17 -2.84
CA TYR A 155 7.69 10.50 -1.47
C TYR A 155 7.44 12.00 -1.24
N ASP A 156 7.92 12.86 -2.16
CA ASP A 156 8.07 14.30 -1.88
C ASP A 156 6.73 14.99 -1.63
N PHE A 157 5.69 14.67 -2.41
CA PHE A 157 4.36 15.25 -2.21
C PHE A 157 3.79 14.95 -0.81
N PHE A 158 3.92 13.71 -0.35
CA PHE A 158 3.49 13.33 1.00
C PHE A 158 4.32 14.05 2.07
N ARG A 159 5.66 14.14 1.91
CA ARG A 159 6.52 14.87 2.87
C ARG A 159 6.17 16.35 2.95
N GLU A 160 6.04 17.03 1.81
CA GLU A 160 5.68 18.44 1.73
C GLU A 160 4.33 18.70 2.40
N LYS A 161 3.35 17.82 2.13
CA LYS A 161 2.00 17.88 2.69
C LYS A 161 1.89 17.34 4.12
N GLY A 162 2.98 16.92 4.76
CA GLY A 162 2.93 16.46 6.15
C GLY A 162 2.28 15.09 6.32
N GLY A 163 2.10 14.31 5.25
CA GLY A 163 1.37 13.05 5.22
C GLY A 163 0.30 12.99 4.14
N ALA A 164 -0.60 12.00 4.26
CA ALA A 164 -1.74 11.84 3.37
C ALA A 164 -2.80 12.94 3.56
N SER A 165 -3.81 12.94 2.70
CA SER A 165 -4.97 13.81 2.74
C SER A 165 -5.75 13.72 4.05
N TYR A 166 -5.82 12.53 4.65
CA TYR A 166 -6.38 12.31 5.98
C TYR A 166 -5.41 11.51 6.84
N PHE A 167 -5.46 11.76 8.15
CA PHE A 167 -4.82 10.95 9.18
C PHE A 167 -5.88 10.08 9.86
N MET A 168 -5.53 8.88 10.29
CA MET A 168 -6.45 8.00 11.04
C MET A 168 -6.06 8.02 12.51
N LEU A 169 -6.91 8.61 13.34
CA LEU A 169 -6.80 8.63 14.80
C LEU A 169 -7.76 7.60 15.41
N GLU A 170 -7.77 7.45 16.74
CA GLU A 170 -8.71 6.54 17.43
C GLU A 170 -10.17 6.87 17.14
N GLU A 171 -10.51 8.16 17.03
CA GLU A 171 -11.88 8.63 16.77
C GLU A 171 -12.28 8.56 15.30
N GLY A 172 -11.31 8.28 14.40
CA GLY A 172 -11.53 8.14 12.96
C GLY A 172 -10.64 9.02 12.09
N PHE A 173 -11.04 9.21 10.84
CA PHE A 173 -10.28 9.99 9.87
C PHE A 173 -10.43 11.49 10.12
N VAL A 174 -9.29 12.19 10.25
CA VAL A 174 -9.21 13.64 10.41
C VAL A 174 -8.52 14.25 9.19
N PRO A 175 -9.09 15.30 8.56
CA PRO A 175 -8.51 15.92 7.38
C PRO A 175 -7.16 16.56 7.70
N ASN A 176 -6.20 16.41 6.80
CA ASN A 176 -4.92 17.08 6.90
C ASN A 176 -5.06 18.55 6.45
N PRO A 177 -4.79 19.53 7.34
CA PRO A 177 -5.00 20.94 7.04
C PRO A 177 -4.06 21.50 5.96
N LYS A 178 -3.03 20.77 5.53
CA LYS A 178 -2.15 21.15 4.41
C LYS A 178 -2.74 20.87 3.02
N TYR A 179 -3.90 20.21 2.95
CA TYR A 179 -4.64 19.98 1.72
C TYR A 179 -5.80 20.97 1.64
N GLU A 180 -5.79 21.85 0.64
CA GLU A 180 -6.88 22.78 0.38
C GLU A 180 -8.01 22.08 -0.39
N ASN A 181 -9.27 22.45 -0.11
CA ASN A 181 -10.47 21.94 -0.79
C ASN A 181 -10.54 20.41 -0.85
N LEU A 182 -10.23 19.77 0.28
CA LEU A 182 -10.12 18.31 0.35
C LEU A 182 -11.47 17.62 0.11
N PRO A 183 -11.56 16.68 -0.86
CA PRO A 183 -12.79 15.94 -1.10
C PRO A 183 -13.07 14.94 0.03
N GLU A 184 -14.35 14.69 0.29
CA GLU A 184 -14.75 13.68 1.28
C GLU A 184 -14.29 12.27 0.90
N ILE A 185 -14.05 11.44 1.92
CA ILE A 185 -13.63 10.06 1.74
C ILE A 185 -14.77 9.24 1.11
N ARG A 186 -14.47 8.58 -0.01
CA ARG A 186 -15.31 7.51 -0.56
C ARG A 186 -14.86 6.17 -0.02
N PHE A 187 -15.79 5.42 0.57
CA PHE A 187 -15.50 4.08 1.08
C PHE A 187 -15.82 3.03 0.02
N LEU A 188 -14.80 2.33 -0.46
CA LEU A 188 -14.95 1.28 -1.47
C LEU A 188 -14.66 -0.10 -0.87
N LYS A 189 -15.06 -1.15 -1.60
CA LYS A 189 -14.87 -2.54 -1.21
C LYS A 189 -13.54 -3.09 -1.75
N PRO A 190 -12.95 -4.11 -1.12
CA PRO A 190 -11.80 -4.82 -1.69
C PRO A 190 -12.06 -5.37 -3.10
N THR A 191 -11.04 -5.34 -3.95
CA THR A 191 -11.06 -5.70 -5.38
C THR A 191 -10.81 -7.20 -5.58
N ASN A 192 -11.65 -8.05 -4.99
CA ASN A 192 -11.61 -9.51 -5.17
C ASN A 192 -12.21 -9.94 -6.52
N TYR A 193 -11.68 -9.39 -7.62
CA TYR A 193 -12.21 -9.51 -8.98
C TYR A 193 -11.66 -10.73 -9.71
N SER A 194 -12.54 -11.70 -10.01
CA SER A 194 -12.16 -12.98 -10.58
C SER A 194 -11.64 -12.88 -12.01
N GLU A 195 -12.04 -11.85 -12.76
CA GLU A 195 -11.60 -11.56 -14.13
C GLU A 195 -10.10 -11.31 -14.26
N VAL A 196 -9.45 -10.85 -13.19
CA VAL A 196 -7.99 -10.65 -13.10
C VAL A 196 -7.34 -11.67 -12.16
N GLY A 197 -8.01 -12.81 -11.93
CA GLY A 197 -7.50 -13.92 -11.15
C GLY A 197 -7.50 -13.71 -9.63
N LEU A 198 -8.17 -12.65 -9.14
CA LEU A 198 -8.20 -12.31 -7.72
C LEU A 198 -9.43 -12.92 -7.05
N TRP A 199 -9.19 -13.68 -5.99
CA TRP A 199 -10.23 -14.30 -5.19
C TRP A 199 -9.91 -14.08 -3.73
N LYS A 200 -10.94 -13.77 -2.92
CA LYS A 200 -10.79 -13.74 -1.48
C LYS A 200 -10.33 -15.11 -0.99
N ASN A 201 -9.37 -15.16 -0.07
CA ASN A 201 -8.79 -16.37 0.52
C ASN A 201 -7.99 -17.28 -0.44
N LYS A 202 -7.73 -16.84 -1.67
CA LYS A 202 -6.72 -17.44 -2.54
C LYS A 202 -5.46 -16.59 -2.48
N GLU A 203 -4.35 -17.20 -2.08
CA GLU A 203 -3.05 -16.52 -2.01
C GLU A 203 -2.66 -15.93 -3.38
N MET A 204 -2.33 -14.66 -3.41
CA MET A 204 -1.96 -13.90 -4.62
C MET A 204 -0.63 -14.35 -5.20
N TYR A 205 0.27 -14.89 -4.37
CA TYR A 205 1.56 -15.39 -4.84
C TYR A 205 1.41 -16.44 -5.94
N GLY A 206 0.31 -17.21 -5.92
CA GLY A 206 0.00 -18.19 -6.98
C GLY A 206 -0.07 -17.60 -8.39
N LEU A 207 -0.28 -16.29 -8.54
CA LEU A 207 -0.23 -15.57 -9.81
C LEU A 207 1.15 -15.60 -10.48
N VAL A 208 2.21 -15.98 -9.77
CA VAL A 208 3.56 -16.20 -10.36
C VAL A 208 3.56 -17.20 -11.52
N LYS A 209 2.54 -18.06 -11.61
CA LYS A 209 2.35 -19.02 -12.71
C LYS A 209 1.62 -18.42 -13.92
N GLN A 210 1.05 -17.22 -13.79
CA GLN A 210 0.18 -16.55 -14.74
C GLN A 210 0.36 -15.02 -14.64
N LEU A 211 1.62 -14.54 -14.67
CA LEU A 211 1.95 -13.13 -14.43
C LEU A 211 1.37 -12.18 -15.49
N ASP A 212 1.02 -12.68 -16.68
CA ASP A 212 0.29 -11.90 -17.69
C ASP A 212 -1.04 -11.32 -17.17
N MET A 213 -1.67 -11.97 -16.18
CA MET A 213 -2.88 -11.44 -15.55
C MET A 213 -2.63 -10.16 -14.75
N LEU A 214 -1.37 -9.82 -14.46
CA LEU A 214 -0.95 -8.62 -13.74
C LEU A 214 -0.41 -7.52 -14.69
N GLU A 215 -0.54 -7.68 -16.01
CA GLU A 215 -0.01 -6.70 -16.98
C GLU A 215 -0.60 -5.29 -16.76
N TYR A 216 -1.84 -5.19 -16.25
CA TYR A 216 -2.49 -3.93 -15.90
C TYR A 216 -1.75 -3.09 -14.85
N LEU A 217 -0.81 -3.68 -14.08
CA LEU A 217 0.04 -2.94 -13.14
C LEU A 217 1.16 -2.17 -13.85
N ILE A 218 1.60 -2.65 -15.02
CA ILE A 218 2.77 -2.14 -15.75
C ILE A 218 2.33 -1.37 -17.00
N ARG A 219 1.29 -1.87 -17.66
CA ARG A 219 0.69 -1.31 -18.88
C ARG A 219 -0.82 -1.17 -18.64
N PRO A 220 -1.24 -0.11 -17.93
CA PRO A 220 -2.65 0.12 -17.63
C PRO A 220 -3.47 0.48 -18.89
N ASP A 221 -2.80 0.89 -19.97
CA ASP A 221 -3.41 1.18 -21.26
C ASP A 221 -4.21 -0.03 -21.76
N GLY A 222 -5.52 0.14 -21.94
CA GLY A 222 -6.45 -0.93 -22.34
C GLY A 222 -7.22 -1.58 -21.19
N TYR A 223 -6.92 -1.22 -19.93
CA TYR A 223 -7.63 -1.70 -18.74
C TYR A 223 -8.54 -0.65 -18.10
N SER A 224 -8.93 0.40 -18.83
CA SER A 224 -9.79 1.49 -18.31
C SER A 224 -11.08 0.96 -17.69
N GLY A 225 -11.74 -0.02 -18.32
CA GLY A 225 -12.96 -0.63 -17.79
C GLY A 225 -12.78 -1.38 -16.46
N LEU A 226 -11.57 -1.90 -16.18
CA LEU A 226 -11.23 -2.46 -14.87
C LEU A 226 -11.13 -1.32 -13.84
N PHE A 227 -10.38 -0.26 -14.16
CA PHE A 227 -10.17 0.86 -13.22
C PHE A 227 -11.44 1.67 -12.96
N GLU A 228 -12.28 1.88 -13.96
CA GLU A 228 -13.62 2.49 -13.80
C GLU A 228 -14.47 1.68 -12.81
N ARG A 229 -14.47 0.35 -12.92
CA ARG A 229 -15.18 -0.52 -11.99
C ARG A 229 -14.62 -0.48 -10.57
N ILE A 230 -13.28 -0.44 -10.43
CA ILE A 230 -12.62 -0.32 -9.13
C ILE A 230 -13.00 0.99 -8.46
N LEU A 231 -13.02 2.08 -9.23
CA LEU A 231 -13.23 3.43 -8.72
C LEU A 231 -14.69 3.77 -8.47
N GLY A 232 -15.64 3.04 -9.06
CA GLY A 232 -17.08 3.19 -8.85
C GLY A 232 -17.71 4.25 -9.72
#